data_AF-A0A7W1ZAD3-F1
#
_entry.id   AF-A0A7W1ZAD3-F1
#
_cell.length_a   1.000
_cell.length_b   1.000
_cell.length_c   1.000
_cell.angle_alpha   90.00
_cell.angle_beta   90.00
_cell.angle_gamma   90.00
#
_symmetry.space_group_name_H-M   'P 1'
#
loop_
_entity.id
_entity.type
_entity.pdbx_description
1 polymer ?
#
loop_
_entity_poly.entity_id
_entity_poly.type
_entity_poly.pdbx_seq_one_letter_code
_entity_poly.pdbx_strand_id
1 'polypeptide(L)'
;MSFTARDVQALRQATGAGMLDSKNALTETAGDMDAAKQLLREKGLAATAKRDERESSQGVIALHLDGRVGALVELRCETDFVAGSEQFKQEADALAALVATKGTDAVVDRSSELEDLRITLKENIALGEVARLEADAANTIGSYLHVQGGRGVNGVLVELADGTPELAHDVAVHIAFARPTYLHRDEVPADVVDLERATLEAITRNEGKPDRAIPKIVEGRLTGFFKNVALLDQPYAKDDKQSVMQFIGGAEVVRFEQAEIG
;
A
#
# COMPACT_ATOMS: atom_id res chain seq x y z
N MET A 1 -50.36 0.62 10.33
CA MET A 1 -48.91 0.94 10.29
C MET A 1 -48.39 0.42 8.97
N SER A 2 -47.72 1.26 8.17
CA SER A 2 -47.31 0.96 6.79
C SER A 2 -45.97 0.24 6.67
N PHE A 3 -45.33 -0.10 7.79
CA PHE A 3 -44.04 -0.81 7.84
C PHE A 3 -43.95 -1.68 9.10
N THR A 4 -43.08 -2.68 9.06
CA THR A 4 -42.88 -3.69 10.11
C THR A 4 -41.63 -3.40 10.95
N ALA A 5 -41.49 -4.11 12.08
CA ALA A 5 -40.26 -4.07 12.88
C ALA A 5 -39.01 -4.52 12.08
N ARG A 6 -39.20 -5.42 11.11
CA ARG A 6 -38.13 -5.86 10.20
C ARG A 6 -37.68 -4.73 9.28
N ASP A 7 -38.60 -3.89 8.82
CA ASP A 7 -38.27 -2.75 7.96
C ASP A 7 -37.52 -1.66 8.73
N VAL A 8 -37.87 -1.43 10.01
CA VAL A 8 -37.10 -0.57 10.90
C VAL A 8 -35.67 -1.09 11.09
N GLN A 9 -35.52 -2.41 11.29
CA GLN A 9 -34.21 -3.03 11.43
C GLN A 9 -33.39 -2.95 10.12
N ALA A 10 -34.04 -3.16 8.97
CA ALA A 10 -33.41 -3.04 7.66
C ALA A 10 -32.95 -1.61 7.37
N LEU A 11 -33.77 -0.61 7.69
CA LEU A 11 -33.38 0.80 7.56
C LEU A 11 -32.19 1.16 8.46
N ARG A 12 -32.21 0.70 9.71
CA ARG A 12 -31.09 0.87 10.64
C ARG A 12 -29.81 0.24 10.09
N GLN A 13 -29.86 -0.98 9.60
CA GLN A 13 -28.70 -1.66 9.02
C GLN A 13 -28.19 -0.93 7.78
N ALA A 14 -29.09 -0.43 6.93
CA ALA A 14 -28.72 0.24 5.69
C ALA A 14 -28.15 1.66 5.90
N THR A 15 -28.53 2.36 6.98
CA THR A 15 -28.13 3.77 7.21
C THR A 15 -27.23 3.98 8.42
N GLY A 16 -27.06 2.97 9.28
CA GLY A 16 -26.32 3.10 10.54
C GLY A 16 -27.00 3.99 11.60
N ALA A 17 -28.24 4.44 11.36
CA ALA A 17 -28.98 5.31 12.27
C ALA A 17 -29.43 4.58 13.56
N GLY A 18 -29.79 5.35 14.60
CA GLY A 18 -30.41 4.81 15.81
C GLY A 18 -31.72 4.06 15.52
N MET A 19 -32.08 3.07 16.35
CA MET A 19 -33.30 2.27 16.16
C MET A 19 -34.58 3.13 16.23
N LEU A 20 -34.60 4.09 17.16
CA LEU A 20 -35.72 5.02 17.32
C LEU A 20 -35.78 6.01 16.16
N ASP A 21 -34.64 6.53 15.72
CA ASP A 21 -34.55 7.46 14.59
C ASP A 21 -34.98 6.79 13.28
N SER A 22 -34.58 5.53 13.06
CA SER A 22 -35.02 4.71 11.92
C SER A 22 -36.55 4.50 11.93
N LYS A 23 -37.14 4.24 13.10
CA LYS A 23 -38.60 4.10 13.24
C LYS A 23 -39.31 5.42 12.98
N ASN A 24 -38.80 6.52 13.52
CA ASN A 24 -39.38 7.85 13.34
C ASN A 24 -39.31 8.29 11.87
N ALA A 25 -38.19 8.04 11.20
CA ALA A 25 -38.02 8.34 9.78
C ALA A 25 -39.02 7.57 8.91
N LEU A 26 -39.21 6.26 9.13
CA LEU A 26 -40.25 5.48 8.44
C LEU A 26 -41.67 5.97 8.77
N THR A 27 -41.89 6.49 9.98
CA THR A 27 -43.19 7.06 10.36
C THR A 27 -43.47 8.36 9.59
N GLU A 28 -42.49 9.26 9.52
CA GLU A 28 -42.61 10.55 8.82
C GLU A 28 -42.70 10.40 7.29
N THR A 29 -42.11 9.35 6.75
CA THR A 29 -42.10 9.06 5.29
C THR A 29 -43.13 8.01 4.89
N ALA A 30 -44.11 7.73 5.77
CA ALA A 30 -45.19 6.78 5.54
C ALA A 30 -44.72 5.37 5.13
N GLY A 31 -43.53 4.95 5.55
CA GLY A 31 -42.93 3.65 5.28
C GLY A 31 -42.12 3.58 3.99
N ASP A 32 -41.95 4.69 3.26
CA ASP A 32 -41.09 4.76 2.09
C ASP A 32 -39.61 4.68 2.50
N MET A 33 -38.97 3.62 2.06
CA MET A 33 -37.61 3.25 2.45
C MET A 33 -36.58 4.25 1.94
N ASP A 34 -36.70 4.72 0.71
CA ASP A 34 -35.72 5.63 0.12
C ASP A 34 -35.91 7.06 0.60
N ALA A 35 -37.15 7.49 0.79
CA ALA A 35 -37.45 8.76 1.46
C ALA A 35 -36.96 8.75 2.92
N ALA A 36 -37.10 7.65 3.65
CA ALA A 36 -36.61 7.54 5.03
C ALA A 36 -35.08 7.64 5.13
N LYS A 37 -34.33 7.03 4.21
CA LYS A 37 -32.87 7.17 4.12
C LYS A 37 -32.46 8.61 3.87
N GLN A 38 -33.16 9.28 2.96
CA GLN A 38 -32.92 10.67 2.60
C GLN A 38 -33.20 11.61 3.78
N LEU A 39 -34.33 11.42 4.47
CA LEU A 39 -34.69 12.19 5.67
C LEU A 39 -33.68 12.02 6.80
N LEU A 40 -33.17 10.79 7.03
CA LEU A 40 -32.14 10.54 8.03
C LEU A 40 -30.81 11.22 7.68
N ARG A 41 -30.46 11.31 6.39
CA ARG A 41 -29.29 12.07 5.93
C ARG A 41 -29.47 13.57 6.11
N GLU A 42 -30.62 14.11 5.73
CA GLU A 42 -30.96 15.54 5.89
C GLU A 42 -30.94 15.98 7.36
N LYS A 43 -31.38 15.11 8.27
CA LYS A 43 -31.35 15.36 9.72
C LYS A 43 -29.99 15.08 10.37
N GLY A 44 -29.00 14.58 9.62
CA GLY A 44 -27.69 14.17 10.16
C GLY A 44 -27.74 12.97 11.12
N LEU A 45 -28.81 12.17 11.04
CA LEU A 45 -29.07 11.01 11.91
C LEU A 45 -28.67 9.67 11.27
N ALA A 46 -28.45 9.66 9.95
CA ALA A 46 -27.73 8.59 9.28
C ALA A 46 -26.25 8.65 9.64
N ALA A 47 -25.60 7.49 9.82
CA ALA A 47 -24.15 7.46 9.94
C ALA A 47 -23.53 8.07 8.68
N THR A 48 -22.61 9.02 8.85
CA THR A 48 -21.92 9.71 7.76
C THR A 48 -21.14 8.71 6.91
N ALA A 49 -21.61 8.43 5.68
CA ALA A 49 -21.06 7.46 4.72
C ALA A 49 -20.88 6.04 5.29
N LYS A 50 -20.81 5.01 4.44
CA LYS A 50 -20.26 3.75 4.93
C LYS A 50 -18.80 4.04 5.27
N ARG A 51 -18.37 3.72 6.49
CA ARG A 51 -16.99 4.01 6.93
C ARG A 51 -15.97 3.45 5.93
N ASP A 52 -16.25 2.28 5.36
CA ASP A 52 -15.43 1.60 4.36
C ASP A 52 -15.29 2.37 3.03
N GLU A 53 -16.17 3.33 2.75
CA GLU A 53 -16.10 4.19 1.56
C GLU A 53 -15.26 5.46 1.80
N ARG A 54 -14.80 5.70 3.04
CA ARG A 54 -13.91 6.82 3.37
C ARG A 54 -12.46 6.45 3.01
N GLU A 55 -11.77 7.37 2.36
CA GLU A 55 -10.39 7.17 1.93
C GLU A 55 -9.45 7.06 3.13
N SER A 56 -8.71 5.94 3.22
CA SER A 56 -7.70 5.70 4.25
C SER A 56 -6.30 5.89 3.65
N SER A 57 -5.91 7.15 3.40
CA SER A 57 -4.60 7.50 2.85
C SER A 57 -3.51 7.67 3.90
N GLN A 58 -3.85 7.75 5.18
CA GLN A 58 -2.86 7.78 6.27
C GLN A 58 -2.64 6.37 6.83
N GLY A 59 -1.64 6.18 7.70
CA GLY A 59 -1.38 4.86 8.28
C GLY A 59 0.00 4.67 8.87
N VAL A 60 0.39 3.43 9.13
CA VAL A 60 1.71 3.06 9.64
C VAL A 60 2.24 1.89 8.83
N ILE A 61 3.50 2.00 8.40
CA ILE A 61 4.28 0.83 7.97
C ILE A 61 5.04 0.29 9.17
N ALA A 62 4.84 -0.99 9.47
CA ALA A 62 5.59 -1.73 10.47
C ALA A 62 6.48 -2.79 9.79
N LEU A 63 7.69 -2.95 10.32
CA LEU A 63 8.63 -3.99 9.91
C LEU A 63 8.99 -4.86 11.11
N HIS A 64 9.08 -6.16 10.88
CA HIS A 64 9.60 -7.11 11.87
C HIS A 64 10.65 -8.01 11.22
N LEU A 65 11.80 -8.16 11.87
CA LEU A 65 12.86 -9.09 11.47
C LEU A 65 13.09 -10.12 12.58
N ASP A 66 13.04 -11.40 12.23
CA ASP A 66 13.41 -12.52 13.09
C ASP A 66 14.38 -13.44 12.34
N GLY A 67 15.68 -13.20 12.54
CA GLY A 67 16.75 -13.94 11.86
C GLY A 67 16.67 -13.83 10.33
N ARG A 68 16.24 -14.92 9.68
CA ARG A 68 16.09 -15.02 8.21
C ARG A 68 14.67 -14.73 7.74
N VAL A 69 13.79 -14.24 8.61
CA VAL A 69 12.42 -13.90 8.26
C VAL A 69 12.21 -12.41 8.44
N GLY A 70 11.68 -11.76 7.41
CA GLY A 70 11.20 -10.39 7.46
C GLY A 70 9.71 -10.33 7.17
N ALA A 71 9.01 -9.43 7.86
CA ALA A 71 7.61 -9.13 7.59
C ALA A 71 7.39 -7.62 7.51
N LEU A 72 6.51 -7.23 6.60
CA LEU A 72 6.08 -5.87 6.36
C LEU A 72 4.56 -5.83 6.46
N VAL A 73 4.01 -4.85 7.17
CA VAL A 73 2.58 -4.60 7.25
C VAL A 73 2.31 -3.12 7.10
N GLU A 74 1.40 -2.79 6.20
CA GLU A 74 0.77 -1.49 6.08
C GLU A 74 -0.60 -1.51 6.77
N LEU A 75 -0.75 -0.71 7.82
CA LEU A 75 -2.04 -0.48 8.49
C LEU A 75 -2.52 0.94 8.18
N ARG A 76 -3.61 1.06 7.43
CA ARG A 76 -4.18 2.33 6.94
C ARG A 76 -5.25 2.87 7.88
N CYS A 77 -5.35 4.19 7.95
CA CYS A 77 -6.37 4.97 8.66
C CYS A 77 -6.71 6.27 7.89
N GLU A 78 -7.67 7.05 8.38
CA GLU A 78 -8.10 8.29 7.70
C GLU A 78 -7.18 9.47 8.04
N THR A 79 -6.70 9.55 9.29
CA THR A 79 -5.96 10.74 9.77
C THR A 79 -4.56 10.43 10.29
N ASP A 80 -3.68 11.43 10.23
CA ASP A 80 -2.34 11.40 10.80
C ASP A 80 -2.36 11.33 12.34
N PHE A 81 -3.40 11.89 12.98
CA PHE A 81 -3.61 11.78 14.43
C PHE A 81 -3.76 10.33 14.89
N VAL A 82 -4.58 9.53 14.20
CA VAL A 82 -4.71 8.09 14.51
C VAL A 82 -3.44 7.35 14.16
N ALA A 83 -2.85 7.62 12.99
CA ALA A 83 -1.61 6.99 12.54
C ALA A 83 -0.45 7.19 13.55
N GLY A 84 -0.38 8.36 14.19
CA GLY A 84 0.64 8.68 15.19
C GLY A 84 0.38 8.11 16.59
N SER A 85 -0.81 7.55 16.85
CA SER A 85 -1.19 7.05 18.17
C SER A 85 -0.45 5.76 18.55
N GLU A 86 -0.12 5.61 19.84
CA GLU A 86 0.58 4.43 20.34
C GLU A 86 -0.20 3.13 20.12
N GLN A 87 -1.53 3.15 20.34
CA GLN A 87 -2.37 1.97 20.16
C GLN A 87 -2.36 1.46 18.71
N PHE A 88 -2.37 2.39 17.74
CA PHE A 88 -2.35 2.05 16.32
C PHE A 88 -0.99 1.50 15.86
N LYS A 89 0.11 2.14 16.32
CA LYS A 89 1.47 1.66 16.05
C LYS A 89 1.71 0.27 16.65
N GLN A 90 1.28 0.03 17.89
CA GLN A 90 1.40 -1.27 18.56
C GLN A 90 0.63 -2.37 17.83
N GLU A 91 -0.53 -2.05 17.27
CA GLU A 91 -1.28 -3.01 16.45
C GLU A 91 -0.52 -3.38 15.17
N ALA A 92 0.02 -2.38 14.47
CA ALA A 92 0.82 -2.61 13.27
C ALA A 92 2.07 -3.46 13.57
N ASP A 93 2.78 -3.17 14.67
CA ASP A 93 3.94 -3.96 15.13
C ASP A 93 3.55 -5.40 15.47
N ALA A 94 2.41 -5.60 16.13
CA ALA A 94 1.91 -6.92 16.49
C ALA A 94 1.51 -7.74 15.26
N LEU A 95 0.90 -7.10 14.25
CA LEU A 95 0.61 -7.72 12.95
C LEU A 95 1.89 -8.12 12.23
N ALA A 96 2.91 -7.26 12.18
CA ALA A 96 4.18 -7.58 11.54
C ALA A 96 4.89 -8.77 12.21
N ALA A 97 4.93 -8.80 13.55
CA ALA A 97 5.50 -9.93 14.30
C ALA A 97 4.72 -11.24 14.06
N LEU A 98 3.39 -11.16 13.99
CA LEU A 98 2.53 -12.29 13.71
C LEU A 98 2.75 -12.83 12.29
N VAL A 99 2.84 -11.94 11.30
CA VAL A 99 3.12 -12.29 9.91
C VAL A 99 4.49 -12.95 9.79
N ALA A 100 5.53 -12.42 10.44
CA ALA A 100 6.85 -13.05 10.45
C ALA A 100 6.77 -14.49 10.97
N THR A 101 6.04 -14.71 12.06
CA THR A 101 5.93 -16.02 12.72
C THR A 101 5.08 -17.03 11.93
N LYS A 102 3.94 -16.59 11.37
CA LYS A 102 2.89 -17.51 10.89
C LYS A 102 2.56 -17.40 9.40
N GLY A 103 3.09 -16.40 8.68
CA GLY A 103 2.70 -16.11 7.31
C GLY A 103 1.71 -14.95 7.19
N THR A 104 1.53 -14.45 5.97
CA THR A 104 0.69 -13.28 5.65
C THR A 104 -0.77 -13.48 6.04
N ASP A 105 -1.32 -14.69 5.86
CA ASP A 105 -2.72 -14.99 6.17
C ASP A 105 -3.04 -14.86 7.67
N ALA A 106 -2.01 -14.89 8.55
CA ALA A 106 -2.21 -14.81 9.99
C ALA A 106 -2.77 -13.47 10.47
N VAL A 107 -2.80 -12.42 9.64
CA VAL A 107 -3.46 -11.16 9.97
C VAL A 107 -4.93 -11.35 10.36
N VAL A 108 -5.59 -12.40 9.87
CA VAL A 108 -6.98 -12.74 10.23
C VAL A 108 -7.14 -13.10 11.71
N ASP A 109 -6.09 -13.59 12.37
CA ASP A 109 -6.11 -13.91 13.80
C ASP A 109 -6.29 -12.65 14.67
N ARG A 110 -6.07 -11.45 14.10
CA ARG A 110 -6.24 -10.14 14.77
C ARG A 110 -7.48 -9.37 14.31
N SER A 111 -8.45 -10.05 13.68
CA SER A 111 -9.64 -9.38 13.16
C SER A 111 -10.46 -8.67 14.24
N SER A 112 -10.50 -9.24 15.46
CA SER A 112 -11.22 -8.66 16.59
C SER A 112 -10.58 -7.34 17.04
N GLU A 113 -9.27 -7.32 17.14
CA GLU A 113 -8.48 -6.15 17.55
C GLU A 113 -8.61 -5.02 16.53
N LEU A 114 -8.59 -5.34 15.24
CA LEU A 114 -8.84 -4.39 14.15
C LEU A 114 -10.27 -3.84 14.20
N GLU A 115 -11.27 -4.66 14.51
CA GLU A 115 -12.65 -4.20 14.69
C GLU A 115 -12.79 -3.28 15.92
N ASP A 116 -12.16 -3.63 17.04
CA ASP A 116 -12.14 -2.82 18.26
C ASP A 116 -11.47 -1.46 18.01
N LEU A 117 -10.39 -1.41 17.23
CA LEU A 117 -9.76 -0.16 16.81
C LEU A 117 -10.70 0.71 15.97
N ARG A 118 -11.40 0.14 14.99
CA ARG A 118 -12.39 0.87 14.16
C ARG A 118 -13.52 1.46 15.01
N ILE A 119 -13.97 0.73 16.01
CA ILE A 119 -15.03 1.18 16.93
C ILE A 119 -14.50 2.31 17.82
N THR A 120 -13.32 2.11 18.41
CA THR A 120 -12.72 3.01 19.41
C THR A 120 -12.29 4.33 18.77
N LEU A 121 -11.54 4.26 17.67
CA LEU A 121 -10.96 5.41 17.00
C LEU A 121 -11.93 6.07 16.02
N LYS A 122 -13.03 5.39 15.66
CA LYS A 122 -14.09 5.88 14.78
C LYS A 122 -13.63 6.21 13.34
N GLU A 123 -12.49 5.67 12.94
CA GLU A 123 -11.95 5.76 11.57
C GLU A 123 -12.12 4.46 10.79
N ASN A 124 -12.04 4.57 9.48
CA ASN A 124 -11.85 3.48 8.55
C ASN A 124 -10.40 3.01 8.66
N ILE A 125 -10.24 1.85 9.28
CA ILE A 125 -8.95 1.19 9.46
C ILE A 125 -8.92 -0.05 8.59
N ALA A 126 -7.90 -0.18 7.76
CA ALA A 126 -7.79 -1.29 6.82
C ALA A 126 -6.34 -1.76 6.72
N LEU A 127 -6.15 -3.02 6.37
CA LEU A 127 -4.85 -3.52 5.95
C LEU A 127 -4.60 -3.08 4.51
N GLY A 128 -3.40 -2.59 4.25
CA GLY A 128 -2.86 -2.38 2.92
C GLY A 128 -1.96 -3.55 2.54
N GLU A 129 -0.76 -3.24 2.07
CA GLU A 129 0.26 -4.24 1.75
C GLU A 129 0.69 -5.06 2.96
N VAL A 130 0.74 -6.39 2.79
CA VAL A 130 1.22 -7.34 3.79
C VAL A 130 2.16 -8.31 3.10
N ALA A 131 3.43 -8.28 3.46
CA ALA A 131 4.45 -9.09 2.84
C ALA A 131 5.26 -9.85 3.88
N ARG A 132 5.71 -11.05 3.51
CA ARG A 132 6.64 -11.86 4.29
C ARG A 132 7.71 -12.40 3.37
N LEU A 133 8.96 -12.23 3.79
CA LEU A 133 10.12 -12.79 3.15
C LEU A 133 10.78 -13.78 4.12
N GLU A 134 11.09 -14.97 3.63
CA GLU A 134 11.94 -15.92 4.33
C GLU A 134 13.13 -16.25 3.44
N ALA A 135 14.30 -15.76 3.84
CA ALA A 135 15.50 -15.86 3.04
C ALA A 135 16.11 -17.26 3.12
N ASP A 136 16.71 -17.70 2.02
CA ASP A 136 17.49 -18.93 2.01
C ASP A 136 18.63 -18.89 3.04
N ALA A 137 19.12 -20.06 3.46
CA ALA A 137 20.09 -20.16 4.56
C ALA A 137 21.41 -19.41 4.31
N ALA A 138 21.78 -19.23 3.05
CA ALA A 138 22.98 -18.50 2.62
C ALA A 138 22.72 -17.00 2.36
N ASN A 139 21.46 -16.59 2.31
CA ASN A 139 21.06 -15.24 1.94
C ASN A 139 20.90 -14.36 3.19
N THR A 140 21.03 -13.06 2.97
CA THR A 140 20.89 -12.04 4.00
C THR A 140 19.64 -11.20 3.75
N ILE A 141 18.91 -10.85 4.80
CA ILE A 141 17.83 -9.87 4.73
C ILE A 141 18.36 -8.48 5.06
N GLY A 142 18.15 -7.53 4.15
CA GLY A 142 18.23 -6.11 4.38
C GLY A 142 16.86 -5.52 4.66
N SER A 143 16.81 -4.46 5.47
CA SER A 143 15.58 -3.71 5.68
C SER A 143 15.86 -2.23 5.86
N TYR A 144 14.86 -1.41 5.54
CA TYR A 144 14.87 0.01 5.86
C TYR A 144 13.45 0.49 6.18
N LEU A 145 13.31 1.25 7.26
CA LEU A 145 12.05 1.92 7.62
C LEU A 145 12.28 3.42 7.67
N HIS A 146 11.68 4.15 6.72
CA HIS A 146 11.64 5.59 6.76
C HIS A 146 10.57 6.05 7.76
N VAL A 147 11.00 6.80 8.78
CA VAL A 147 10.11 7.31 9.84
C VAL A 147 9.89 8.81 9.66
N GLN A 148 8.62 9.21 9.56
CA GLN A 148 8.19 10.60 9.50
C GLN A 148 7.08 10.83 10.51
N GLY A 149 7.13 11.94 11.26
CA GLY A 149 6.12 12.23 12.29
C GLY A 149 6.05 11.20 13.43
N GLY A 150 7.13 10.45 13.68
CA GLY A 150 7.18 9.42 14.74
C GLY A 150 6.52 8.09 14.38
N ARG A 151 6.21 7.86 13.10
CA ARG A 151 5.69 6.59 12.56
C ARG A 151 6.41 6.18 11.27
N GLY A 152 6.42 4.88 10.97
CA GLY A 152 6.90 4.36 9.70
C GLY A 152 5.96 4.78 8.56
N VAL A 153 6.52 5.32 7.47
CA VAL A 153 5.76 5.76 6.29
C VAL A 153 6.21 5.08 5.00
N ASN A 154 7.41 4.50 4.96
CA ASN A 154 7.91 3.72 3.83
C ASN A 154 8.82 2.63 4.37
N GLY A 155 8.45 1.37 4.17
CA GLY A 155 9.19 0.21 4.63
C GLY A 155 9.64 -0.65 3.46
N VAL A 156 10.86 -1.18 3.56
CA VAL A 156 11.46 -2.04 2.55
C VAL A 156 12.09 -3.26 3.22
N LEU A 157 11.88 -4.43 2.60
CA LEU A 157 12.62 -5.67 2.84
C LEU A 157 13.33 -6.09 1.56
N VAL A 158 14.56 -6.59 1.67
CA VAL A 158 15.36 -7.08 0.54
C VAL A 158 16.00 -8.39 0.95
N GLU A 159 15.91 -9.41 0.08
CA GLU A 159 16.76 -10.58 0.18
C GLU A 159 17.94 -10.46 -0.78
N LEU A 160 19.14 -10.67 -0.24
CA LEU A 160 20.38 -10.56 -0.97
C LEU A 160 21.19 -11.85 -0.82
N ALA A 161 21.53 -12.47 -1.94
CA ALA A 161 22.48 -13.59 -2.02
C ALA A 161 23.90 -13.06 -2.24
N ASP A 162 24.90 -13.78 -1.71
CA ASP A 162 26.34 -13.48 -1.83
C ASP A 162 26.73 -12.03 -1.44
N GLY A 163 25.94 -11.40 -0.58
CA GLY A 163 26.15 -10.02 -0.11
C GLY A 163 26.29 -9.91 1.41
N THR A 164 26.58 -8.69 1.88
CA THR A 164 26.70 -8.40 3.32
C THR A 164 25.43 -7.73 3.86
N PRO A 165 25.19 -7.76 5.18
CA PRO A 165 24.09 -7.01 5.80
C PRO A 165 24.10 -5.52 5.48
N GLU A 166 25.29 -4.91 5.42
CA GLU A 166 25.45 -3.50 5.07
C GLU A 166 25.04 -3.22 3.63
N LEU A 167 25.43 -4.09 2.69
CA LEU A 167 25.03 -3.97 1.29
C LEU A 167 23.52 -4.15 1.14
N ALA A 168 22.93 -5.14 1.81
CA ALA A 168 21.48 -5.39 1.78
C ALA A 168 20.70 -4.20 2.36
N HIS A 169 21.19 -3.59 3.44
CA HIS A 169 20.63 -2.36 3.99
C HIS A 169 20.73 -1.19 2.99
N ASP A 170 21.89 -0.99 2.36
CA ASP A 170 22.07 0.10 1.40
C ASP A 170 21.19 -0.04 0.15
N VAL A 171 20.93 -1.27 -0.30
CA VAL A 171 19.95 -1.55 -1.35
C VAL A 171 18.53 -1.23 -0.85
N ALA A 172 18.17 -1.60 0.39
CA ALA A 172 16.86 -1.27 0.96
C ALA A 172 16.63 0.25 1.06
N VAL A 173 17.66 1.02 1.46
CA VAL A 173 17.62 2.50 1.45
C VAL A 173 17.42 3.04 0.03
N HIS A 174 18.11 2.46 -0.95
CA HIS A 174 17.95 2.86 -2.34
C HIS A 174 16.53 2.63 -2.84
N ILE A 175 15.95 1.44 -2.61
CA ILE A 175 14.57 1.12 -3.00
C ILE A 175 13.58 2.09 -2.35
N ALA A 176 13.76 2.40 -1.06
CA ALA A 176 12.90 3.35 -0.36
C ALA A 176 12.88 4.74 -1.03
N PHE A 177 14.04 5.17 -1.56
CA PHE A 177 14.18 6.43 -2.28
C PHE A 177 13.68 6.36 -3.73
N ALA A 178 14.12 5.35 -4.50
CA ALA A 178 13.96 5.27 -5.95
C ALA A 178 12.67 4.58 -6.41
N ARG A 179 12.01 3.83 -5.51
CA ARG A 179 10.69 3.20 -5.72
C ARG A 179 10.60 2.39 -7.02
N PRO A 180 11.52 1.44 -7.27
CA PRO A 180 11.40 0.54 -8.41
C PRO A 180 10.10 -0.26 -8.32
N THR A 181 9.48 -0.52 -9.47
CA THR A 181 8.30 -1.38 -9.59
C THR A 181 8.69 -2.82 -9.88
N TYR A 182 9.84 -3.02 -10.52
CA TYR A 182 10.35 -4.33 -10.95
C TYR A 182 11.79 -4.49 -10.46
N LEU A 183 12.22 -5.74 -10.27
CA LEU A 183 13.62 -6.02 -9.96
C LEU A 183 14.46 -5.90 -11.24
N HIS A 184 14.02 -6.59 -12.28
CA HIS A 184 14.67 -6.60 -13.59
C HIS A 184 13.77 -6.00 -14.68
N ARG A 185 14.38 -5.44 -15.73
CA ARG A 185 13.63 -4.91 -16.89
C ARG A 185 12.87 -5.96 -17.70
N ASP A 186 13.26 -7.24 -17.62
CA ASP A 186 12.58 -8.34 -18.31
C ASP A 186 11.33 -8.82 -17.57
N GLU A 187 11.15 -8.42 -16.32
CA GLU A 187 9.91 -8.59 -15.56
C GLU A 187 8.84 -7.57 -15.94
N VAL A 188 9.20 -6.51 -16.67
CA VAL A 188 8.24 -5.51 -17.14
C VAL A 188 7.31 -6.15 -18.18
N PRO A 189 5.97 -6.15 -17.97
CA PRO A 189 5.03 -6.75 -18.90
C PRO A 189 5.18 -6.20 -20.32
N ALA A 190 5.11 -7.09 -21.31
CA ALA A 190 5.34 -6.74 -22.71
C ALA A 190 4.35 -5.67 -23.22
N ASP A 191 3.10 -5.72 -22.77
CA ASP A 191 2.07 -4.73 -23.09
C ASP A 191 2.38 -3.34 -22.52
N VAL A 192 2.97 -3.26 -21.32
CA VAL A 192 3.46 -2.00 -20.74
C VAL A 192 4.61 -1.45 -21.57
N VAL A 193 5.58 -2.30 -21.95
CA VAL A 193 6.72 -1.90 -22.79
C VAL A 193 6.26 -1.42 -24.16
N ASP A 194 5.30 -2.11 -24.78
CA ASP A 194 4.78 -1.77 -26.10
C ASP A 194 3.95 -0.47 -26.07
N LEU A 195 3.14 -0.27 -25.04
CA LEU A 195 2.40 0.97 -24.83
C LEU A 195 3.33 2.16 -24.63
N GLU A 196 4.37 1.99 -23.80
CA GLU A 196 5.38 3.04 -23.58
C GLU A 196 6.14 3.33 -24.88
N ARG A 197 6.55 2.30 -25.63
CA ARG A 197 7.21 2.48 -26.93
C ARG A 197 6.35 3.28 -27.91
N ALA A 198 5.07 2.93 -28.05
CA ALA A 198 4.15 3.64 -28.94
C ALA A 198 3.99 5.12 -28.52
N THR A 199 3.92 5.37 -27.22
CA THR A 199 3.87 6.72 -26.64
C THR A 199 5.13 7.51 -26.97
N LEU A 200 6.31 6.92 -26.75
CA LEU A 200 7.61 7.55 -27.05
C LEU A 200 7.80 7.80 -28.55
N GLU A 201 7.33 6.90 -29.42
CA GLU A 201 7.32 7.10 -30.88
C GLU A 201 6.46 8.30 -31.28
N ALA A 202 5.25 8.39 -30.73
CA ALA A 202 4.34 9.51 -31.01
C ALA A 202 4.95 10.85 -30.54
N ILE A 203 5.50 10.90 -29.33
CA ILE A 203 6.20 12.08 -28.80
C ILE A 203 7.36 12.46 -29.72
N THR A 204 8.22 11.51 -30.07
CA THR A 204 9.42 11.76 -30.88
C THR A 204 9.07 12.25 -32.30
N ARG A 205 7.99 11.73 -32.90
CA ARG A 205 7.48 12.20 -34.18
C ARG A 205 6.92 13.62 -34.08
N ASN A 206 6.16 13.91 -33.03
CA ASN A 206 5.58 15.24 -32.79
C ASN A 206 6.65 16.32 -32.50
N GLU A 207 7.81 15.94 -31.97
CA GLU A 207 8.99 16.80 -31.85
C GLU A 207 9.68 17.11 -33.20
N GLY A 208 9.19 16.57 -34.32
CA GLY A 208 9.73 16.81 -35.67
C GLY A 208 11.06 16.11 -35.94
N LYS A 209 11.38 15.03 -35.22
CA LYS A 209 12.61 14.25 -35.48
C LYS A 209 12.47 13.48 -36.80
N PRO A 210 13.57 13.30 -37.58
CA PRO A 210 13.52 12.55 -38.83
C PRO A 210 13.11 11.09 -38.61
N ASP A 211 12.21 10.53 -39.43
CA ASP A 211 11.69 9.16 -39.30
C ASP A 211 12.79 8.11 -39.15
N ARG A 212 13.88 8.24 -39.91
CA ARG A 212 15.05 7.33 -39.84
C ARG A 212 15.74 7.31 -38.46
N ALA A 213 15.60 8.36 -37.66
CA ALA A 213 16.21 8.49 -36.35
C ALA A 213 15.26 8.10 -35.21
N ILE A 214 13.95 8.06 -35.46
CA ILE A 214 12.92 7.76 -34.44
C ILE A 214 13.20 6.44 -33.73
N PRO A 215 13.45 5.29 -34.40
CA PRO A 215 13.66 4.02 -33.72
C PRO A 215 14.80 4.07 -32.69
N LYS A 216 15.93 4.67 -33.07
CA LYS A 216 17.10 4.81 -32.19
C LYS A 216 16.85 5.75 -31.01
N ILE A 217 16.10 6.83 -31.24
CA ILE A 217 15.75 7.78 -30.17
C ILE A 217 14.81 7.10 -29.16
N VAL A 218 13.82 6.38 -29.66
CA VAL A 218 12.84 5.65 -28.84
C VAL A 218 13.52 4.57 -28.02
N GLU A 219 14.46 3.81 -28.60
CA GLU A 219 15.27 2.83 -27.87
C GLU A 219 16.04 3.47 -26.69
N GLY A 220 16.64 4.64 -26.92
CA GLY A 220 17.31 5.41 -25.87
C GLY A 220 16.35 5.90 -24.78
N ARG A 221 15.15 6.37 -25.16
CA ARG A 221 14.13 6.79 -24.19
C ARG A 221 13.55 5.62 -23.41
N LEU A 222 13.34 4.47 -24.05
CA LEU A 222 12.89 3.24 -23.42
C LEU A 222 13.92 2.71 -22.42
N THR A 223 15.21 2.88 -22.72
CA THR A 223 16.27 2.64 -21.72
C THR A 223 16.10 3.56 -20.50
N GLY A 224 15.75 4.83 -20.70
CA GLY A 224 15.43 5.75 -19.61
C GLY A 224 14.19 5.32 -18.80
N PHE A 225 13.17 4.78 -19.46
CA PHE A 225 12.01 4.19 -18.79
C PHE A 225 12.40 3.03 -17.88
N PHE A 226 13.21 2.08 -18.35
CA PHE A 226 13.69 0.97 -17.53
C PHE A 226 14.50 1.45 -16.32
N LYS A 227 15.33 2.50 -16.48
CA LYS A 227 16.05 3.12 -15.36
C LYS A 227 15.15 3.76 -14.30
N ASN A 228 13.87 3.99 -14.60
CA ASN A 228 12.92 4.51 -13.61
C ASN A 228 12.19 3.37 -12.89
N VAL A 229 11.84 2.29 -13.60
CA VAL A 229 10.94 1.25 -13.08
C VAL A 229 11.65 -0.02 -12.63
N ALA A 230 12.85 -0.33 -13.11
CA ALA A 230 13.58 -1.56 -12.77
C ALA A 230 14.77 -1.26 -11.85
N LEU A 231 14.81 -1.90 -10.68
CA LEU A 231 15.81 -1.68 -9.63
C LEU A 231 17.24 -1.79 -10.16
N LEU A 232 17.57 -2.88 -10.85
CA LEU A 232 18.96 -3.10 -11.27
C LEU A 232 19.44 -2.10 -12.34
N ASP A 233 18.51 -1.46 -13.04
CA ASP A 233 18.80 -0.43 -14.04
C ASP A 233 18.91 0.97 -13.44
N GLN A 234 18.35 1.20 -12.25
CA GLN A 234 18.35 2.50 -11.59
C GLN A 234 19.78 2.98 -11.32
N PRO A 235 20.07 4.28 -11.51
CA PRO A 235 21.29 4.89 -11.01
C PRO A 235 21.30 4.83 -9.48
N TYR A 236 22.40 4.37 -8.88
CA TYR A 236 22.47 4.21 -7.43
C TYR A 236 22.36 5.56 -6.72
N ALA A 237 21.50 5.65 -5.71
CA ALA A 237 21.09 6.93 -5.12
C ALA A 237 22.24 7.72 -4.46
N LYS A 238 23.27 7.03 -3.95
CA LYS A 238 24.45 7.68 -3.36
C LYS A 238 25.58 7.94 -4.38
N ASP A 239 25.53 7.32 -5.55
CA ASP A 239 26.49 7.49 -6.64
C ASP A 239 25.83 7.19 -7.99
N ASP A 240 25.29 8.23 -8.61
CA ASP A 240 24.49 8.15 -9.85
C ASP A 240 25.29 7.78 -11.11
N LYS A 241 26.62 7.64 -10.98
CA LYS A 241 27.53 7.25 -12.06
C LYS A 241 27.49 5.75 -12.33
N GLN A 242 26.98 4.96 -11.41
CA GLN A 242 26.82 3.51 -11.54
C GLN A 242 25.37 3.11 -11.30
N SER A 243 24.95 2.04 -11.96
CA SER A 243 23.66 1.39 -11.71
C SER A 243 23.69 0.60 -10.40
N VAL A 244 22.51 0.26 -9.86
CA VAL A 244 22.41 -0.68 -8.74
C VAL A 244 23.06 -2.02 -9.07
N MET A 245 22.89 -2.53 -10.30
CA MET A 245 23.55 -3.77 -10.74
C MET A 245 25.08 -3.69 -10.61
N GLN A 246 25.67 -2.54 -10.95
CA GLN A 246 27.11 -2.33 -10.80
C GLN A 246 27.53 -2.18 -9.34
N PHE A 247 26.69 -1.49 -8.55
CA PHE A 247 26.94 -1.26 -7.13
C PHE A 247 26.94 -2.55 -6.30
N ILE A 248 26.00 -3.47 -6.54
CA ILE A 248 25.92 -4.75 -5.82
C ILE A 248 27.04 -5.72 -6.23
N GLY A 249 27.69 -5.50 -7.37
CA GLY A 249 28.84 -6.25 -7.82
C GLY A 249 28.52 -7.73 -8.07
N GLY A 250 29.14 -8.61 -7.28
CA GLY A 250 28.93 -10.06 -7.39
C GLY A 250 27.75 -10.59 -6.57
N ALA A 251 27.08 -9.74 -5.79
CA ALA A 251 25.88 -10.12 -5.05
C ALA A 251 24.65 -10.10 -5.96
N GLU A 252 23.60 -10.79 -5.54
CA GLU A 252 22.33 -10.88 -6.27
C GLU A 252 21.18 -10.45 -5.38
N VAL A 253 20.37 -9.48 -5.85
CA VAL A 253 19.10 -9.15 -5.21
C VAL A 253 18.10 -10.20 -5.66
N VAL A 254 17.66 -11.05 -4.74
CA VAL A 254 16.76 -12.17 -5.05
C VAL A 254 15.32 -11.69 -5.21
N ARG A 255 14.90 -10.78 -4.33
CA ARG A 255 13.58 -10.14 -4.32
C ARG A 255 13.57 -8.99 -3.32
N PHE A 256 12.59 -8.11 -3.45
CA PHE A 256 12.31 -7.07 -2.48
C PHE A 256 10.81 -6.88 -2.30
N GLU A 257 10.44 -6.33 -1.15
CA GLU A 257 9.07 -5.95 -0.83
C GLU A 257 9.10 -4.50 -0.34
N GLN A 258 8.16 -3.69 -0.79
CA GLN A 258 8.05 -2.30 -0.38
C GLN A 258 6.57 -1.94 -0.14
N ALA A 259 6.32 -1.22 0.94
CA ALA A 259 5.06 -0.54 1.16
C ALA A 259 5.30 0.90 1.59
N GLU A 260 4.41 1.78 1.17
CA GLU A 260 4.46 3.20 1.46
C GLU A 260 3.05 3.69 1.79
N ILE A 261 2.96 4.53 2.82
CA ILE A 261 1.75 5.30 3.08
C ILE A 261 1.65 6.40 2.03
N GLY A 262 0.57 6.37 1.25
CA GLY A 262 0.26 7.38 0.24
C GLY A 262 0.21 8.81 0.76
#